data_AF-A0A349PSC6-F1
#
_entry.id   AF-A0A349PSC6-F1
#
_cell.length_a   1.000
_cell.length_b   1.000
_cell.length_c   1.000
_cell.angle_alpha   90.00
_cell.angle_beta   90.00
_cell.angle_gamma   90.00
#
_symmetry.space_group_name_H-M   'P 1'
#
loop_
_entity.id
_entity.type
_entity.pdbx_description
1 polymer ?
#
loop_
_entity_poly.entity_id
_entity_poly.type
_entity_poly.pdbx_seq_one_letter_code
_entity_poly.pdbx_strand_id
1 'polypeptide(L)'
;MFNEWYPRDTSKKVRVSLRQRGTSGKHMGKPPYGYRCDPEDKDHWILDEEAAPVVKLIFDLCIDGKGPEQIARILEEKQILTAKALYAKRKKKPMPERPYHWSNQSIVGILERQEYTGCTCNFKTYSKSYKLKKRIPNEPENMFYLPDTQEAIVSQAQFDRVQELRKNKRRPAKAERQGLFSGLLFCADCGGKLHFATSKSFEGKQDHYVCNNYKSNRGTCTAHYIREDVLREIVLERIRAVNEYIRSDVDGFQEEWLQCRRTDQERSIRDDKKKLEQAKKRLADLDVIISRLYEDYVLGNLNQDRYRKMSADYEAEQERLKLEIEVIEEWVEQREEMNDGLDAFIALTQKYVDVEELTQTIVNEYIKKIVVYAPDKSSGKRKQKVKIFFNFVDDVDIPVISEPIVTQTTYERRKTA
;
A
#
# COMPACT_ATOMS: atom_id res chain seq x y z
N MET A 1 -39.00 24.23 -23.18
CA MET A 1 -37.61 24.62 -22.84
C MET A 1 -37.44 25.02 -21.36
N PHE A 2 -38.41 25.71 -20.72
CA PHE A 2 -38.35 26.13 -19.31
C PHE A 2 -38.30 25.00 -18.26
N ASN A 3 -38.99 23.87 -18.49
CA ASN A 3 -39.02 22.75 -17.52
C ASN A 3 -37.68 22.07 -17.25
N GLU A 4 -36.65 22.28 -18.09
CA GLU A 4 -35.32 21.68 -17.88
C GLU A 4 -34.37 22.58 -17.10
N TRP A 5 -34.64 23.89 -17.03
CA TRP A 5 -33.76 24.86 -16.37
C TRP A 5 -33.79 24.70 -14.84
N TYR A 6 -34.98 24.57 -14.28
CA TYR A 6 -35.16 24.45 -12.82
C TYR A 6 -34.53 23.18 -12.23
N PRO A 7 -34.71 21.96 -12.81
CA PRO A 7 -34.02 20.76 -12.36
C PRO A 7 -32.50 20.85 -12.54
N ARG A 8 -32.02 21.49 -13.62
CA ARG A 8 -30.58 21.67 -13.86
C ARG A 8 -29.93 22.58 -12.83
N ASP A 9 -30.56 23.72 -12.51
CA ASP A 9 -30.05 24.66 -11.50
C ASP A 9 -30.06 24.06 -10.10
N THR A 10 -31.17 23.41 -9.72
CA THR A 10 -31.27 22.67 -8.45
C THR A 10 -30.18 21.60 -8.34
N SER A 11 -29.95 20.84 -9.42
CA SER A 11 -28.88 19.84 -9.44
C SER A 11 -27.49 20.46 -9.26
N LYS A 12 -27.21 21.61 -9.87
CA LYS A 12 -25.93 22.33 -9.68
C LYS A 12 -25.76 22.76 -8.23
N LYS A 13 -26.76 23.41 -7.62
CA LYS A 13 -26.73 23.87 -6.23
C LYS A 13 -26.50 22.71 -5.25
N VAL A 14 -27.22 21.61 -5.43
CA VAL A 14 -27.03 20.39 -4.62
C VAL A 14 -25.60 19.85 -4.78
N ARG A 15 -25.05 19.80 -6.00
CA ARG A 15 -23.66 19.36 -6.23
C ARG A 15 -22.64 20.25 -5.51
N VAL A 16 -22.82 21.58 -5.56
CA VAL A 16 -21.92 22.52 -4.86
C VAL A 16 -21.99 22.30 -3.35
N SER A 17 -23.20 22.23 -2.78
CA SER A 17 -23.39 21.97 -1.34
C SER A 17 -22.80 20.63 -0.90
N LEU A 18 -23.01 19.55 -1.67
CA LEU A 18 -22.41 18.25 -1.38
C LEU A 18 -20.88 18.27 -1.53
N ARG A 19 -20.33 19.05 -2.48
CA ARG A 19 -18.89 19.20 -2.65
C ARG A 19 -18.28 19.94 -1.45
N GLN A 20 -18.90 21.03 -1.01
CA GLN A 20 -18.47 21.77 0.19
C GLN A 20 -18.50 20.87 1.43
N ARG A 21 -19.59 20.14 1.66
CA ARG A 21 -19.69 19.20 2.79
C ARG A 21 -18.64 18.08 2.70
N GLY A 22 -18.43 17.50 1.52
CA GLY A 22 -17.49 16.40 1.36
C GLY A 22 -16.02 16.82 1.40
N THR A 23 -15.71 18.10 1.17
CA THR A 23 -14.35 18.66 1.28
C THR A 23 -14.04 19.22 2.67
N SER A 24 -15.06 19.43 3.52
CA SER A 24 -14.88 19.88 4.90
C SER A 24 -14.44 18.77 5.87
N GLY A 25 -13.97 17.62 5.36
CA GLY A 25 -13.56 16.47 6.17
C GLY A 25 -14.69 15.62 6.76
N LYS A 26 -15.96 15.93 6.45
CA LYS A 26 -17.11 15.16 6.94
C LYS A 26 -17.39 13.93 6.08
N HIS A 27 -17.75 12.84 6.73
CA HIS A 27 -18.16 11.61 6.04
C HIS A 27 -19.51 11.81 5.33
N MET A 28 -19.55 11.50 4.02
CA MET A 28 -20.78 11.63 3.22
C MET A 28 -21.64 10.35 3.21
N GLY A 29 -21.09 9.26 3.75
CA GLY A 29 -21.69 7.93 3.75
C GLY A 29 -22.07 7.43 5.13
N LYS A 30 -22.59 6.20 5.17
CA LYS A 30 -22.72 5.46 6.43
C LYS A 30 -21.37 4.84 6.80
N PRO A 31 -21.08 4.66 8.11
CA PRO A 31 -19.85 4.02 8.54
C PRO A 31 -19.74 2.60 7.96
N PRO A 32 -18.57 2.19 7.48
CA PRO A 32 -18.32 0.82 7.08
C PRO A 32 -18.28 -0.10 8.31
N TYR A 33 -18.34 -1.41 8.08
CA TYR A 33 -18.22 -2.40 9.15
C TYR A 33 -16.92 -2.20 9.93
N GLY A 34 -16.95 -2.18 11.25
CA GLY A 34 -15.79 -1.82 12.09
C GLY A 34 -15.87 -0.41 12.67
N TYR A 35 -16.71 0.45 12.10
CA TYR A 35 -17.02 1.78 12.65
C TYR A 35 -18.51 1.94 12.93
N ARG A 36 -18.84 2.90 13.78
CA ARG A 36 -20.20 3.37 14.05
C ARG A 36 -20.22 4.90 14.13
N CYS A 37 -21.39 5.49 13.91
CA CYS A 37 -21.55 6.93 14.16
C CYS A 37 -21.36 7.21 15.65
N ASP A 38 -20.69 8.31 15.97
CA ASP A 38 -20.65 8.83 17.32
C ASP A 38 -22.09 9.19 17.77
N PRO A 39 -22.53 8.77 18.96
CA PRO A 39 -23.79 9.21 19.55
C PRO A 39 -23.92 10.73 19.68
N GLU A 40 -22.81 11.42 19.97
CA GLU A 40 -22.74 12.86 20.21
C GLU A 40 -22.55 13.65 18.91
N ASP A 41 -21.79 13.11 17.94
CA ASP A 41 -21.62 13.70 16.61
C ASP A 41 -21.91 12.70 15.46
N LYS A 42 -23.06 12.88 14.82
CA LYS A 42 -23.48 12.01 13.70
C LYS A 42 -22.57 12.07 12.49
N ASP A 43 -21.78 13.14 12.33
CA ASP A 43 -20.82 13.30 11.24
C ASP A 43 -19.44 12.68 11.57
N HIS A 44 -19.20 12.27 12.82
CA HIS A 44 -17.97 11.59 13.27
C HIS A 44 -18.16 10.07 13.38
N TRP A 45 -17.10 9.33 13.05
CA TRP A 45 -17.07 7.86 13.13
C TRP A 45 -16.11 7.42 14.21
N ILE A 46 -16.58 6.52 15.07
CA ILE A 46 -15.79 5.93 16.16
C ILE A 46 -15.71 4.41 15.98
N LEU A 47 -14.74 3.79 16.65
CA LEU A 47 -14.54 2.35 16.60
C LEU A 47 -15.75 1.59 17.14
N ASP A 48 -16.10 0.52 16.44
CA ASP A 48 -17.10 -0.42 16.89
C ASP A 48 -16.44 -1.53 17.71
N GLU A 49 -16.78 -1.63 19.00
CA GLU A 49 -16.15 -2.60 19.91
C GLU A 49 -16.28 -4.06 19.46
N GLU A 50 -17.37 -4.43 18.78
CA GLU A 50 -17.61 -5.81 18.32
C GLU A 50 -17.01 -6.03 16.92
N ALA A 51 -17.09 -5.03 16.03
CA ALA A 51 -16.71 -5.19 14.63
C ALA A 51 -15.27 -4.75 14.31
N ALA A 52 -14.70 -3.77 15.02
CA ALA A 52 -13.34 -3.29 14.77
C ALA A 52 -12.27 -4.38 14.99
N PRO A 53 -12.33 -5.20 16.05
CA PRO A 53 -11.39 -6.31 16.22
C PRO A 53 -11.48 -7.35 15.09
N VAL A 54 -12.67 -7.54 14.51
CA VAL A 54 -12.87 -8.45 13.37
C VAL A 54 -12.22 -7.90 12.11
N VAL A 55 -12.32 -6.58 11.86
CA VAL A 55 -11.61 -5.94 10.74
C VAL A 55 -10.11 -6.11 10.91
N LYS A 56 -9.57 -5.81 12.10
CA LYS A 56 -8.14 -6.01 12.38
C LYS A 56 -7.70 -7.46 12.14
N LEU A 57 -8.46 -8.44 12.66
CA LEU A 57 -8.23 -9.87 12.40
C LEU A 57 -8.24 -10.21 10.91
N ILE A 58 -9.12 -9.61 10.10
CA ILE A 58 -9.17 -9.84 8.65
C ILE A 58 -7.88 -9.36 7.97
N PHE A 59 -7.36 -8.20 8.36
CA PHE A 59 -6.09 -7.69 7.85
C PHE A 59 -4.91 -8.57 8.29
N ASP A 60 -4.86 -8.94 9.57
CA ASP A 60 -3.82 -9.81 10.13
C ASP A 60 -3.78 -11.18 9.41
N LEU A 61 -4.94 -11.83 9.24
CA LEU A 61 -5.04 -13.10 8.51
C LEU A 61 -4.61 -12.97 7.04
N CYS A 62 -4.83 -11.82 6.42
CA CYS A 62 -4.36 -11.57 5.05
C CYS A 62 -2.84 -11.47 5.00
N ILE A 63 -2.21 -10.83 5.99
CA ILE A 63 -0.74 -10.76 6.13
C ILE A 63 -0.15 -12.14 6.43
N ASP A 64 -0.87 -12.98 7.19
CA ASP A 64 -0.54 -14.40 7.38
C ASP A 64 -0.67 -15.22 6.09
N GLY A 65 -1.07 -14.60 4.98
CA GLY A 65 -1.16 -15.22 3.66
C GLY A 65 -2.46 -15.98 3.40
N LYS A 66 -3.48 -15.82 4.24
CA LYS A 66 -4.80 -16.39 3.99
C LYS A 66 -5.53 -15.57 2.93
N GLY A 67 -6.04 -16.25 1.90
CA GLY A 67 -6.86 -15.61 0.88
C GLY A 67 -8.26 -15.27 1.40
N PRO A 68 -9.00 -14.36 0.73
CA PRO A 68 -10.35 -13.95 1.14
C PRO A 68 -11.33 -15.10 1.41
N GLU A 69 -11.26 -16.18 0.62
CA GLU A 69 -12.07 -17.38 0.81
C GLU A 69 -11.73 -18.13 2.12
N GLN A 70 -10.43 -18.26 2.40
CA GLN A 70 -9.95 -18.91 3.62
C GLN A 70 -10.30 -18.08 4.85
N ILE A 71 -10.15 -16.75 4.75
CA ILE A 71 -10.56 -15.82 5.81
C ILE A 71 -12.05 -15.96 6.07
N ALA A 72 -12.89 -15.93 5.03
CA ALA A 72 -14.33 -16.11 5.17
C ALA A 72 -14.70 -17.40 5.91
N ARG A 73 -14.06 -18.52 5.56
CA ARG A 73 -14.24 -19.80 6.25
C ARG A 73 -13.79 -19.77 7.71
N ILE A 74 -12.65 -19.16 8.02
CA ILE A 74 -12.15 -19.00 9.40
C ILE A 74 -13.13 -18.19 10.24
N LEU A 75 -13.70 -17.11 9.68
CA LEU A 75 -14.70 -16.29 10.38
C LEU A 75 -16.00 -17.06 10.62
N GLU A 76 -16.43 -17.88 9.65
CA GLU A 76 -17.61 -18.74 9.76
C GLU A 76 -17.40 -19.84 10.82
N GLU A 77 -16.23 -20.49 10.85
CA GLU A 77 -15.85 -21.47 11.88
C GLU A 77 -15.81 -20.85 13.28
N LYS A 78 -15.33 -19.60 13.40
CA LYS A 78 -15.36 -18.82 14.65
C LYS A 78 -16.76 -18.27 15.00
N GLN A 79 -17.78 -18.55 14.20
CA GLN A 79 -19.16 -18.05 14.37
C GLN A 79 -19.23 -16.52 14.52
N ILE A 80 -18.42 -15.80 13.74
CA ILE A 80 -18.41 -14.33 13.72
C ILE A 80 -19.55 -13.83 12.84
N LEU A 81 -20.42 -12.99 13.40
CA LEU A 81 -21.56 -12.42 12.67
C LEU A 81 -21.10 -11.59 11.48
N THR A 82 -21.71 -11.83 10.32
CA THR A 82 -21.52 -10.97 9.14
C THR A 82 -22.00 -9.55 9.41
N ALA A 83 -21.49 -8.58 8.65
CA ALA A 83 -21.92 -7.18 8.75
C ALA A 83 -23.45 -7.01 8.68
N LYS A 84 -24.11 -7.78 7.80
CA LYS A 84 -25.58 -7.78 7.66
C LYS A 84 -26.28 -8.36 8.89
N ALA A 85 -25.77 -9.48 9.42
CA ALA A 85 -26.32 -10.13 10.62
C ALA A 85 -26.15 -9.26 11.86
N LEU A 86 -24.97 -8.66 12.05
CA LEU A 86 -24.70 -7.73 13.14
C LEU A 86 -25.65 -6.53 13.10
N TYR A 87 -25.83 -5.92 11.93
CA TYR A 87 -26.78 -4.82 11.76
C TYR A 87 -28.23 -5.24 12.05
N ALA A 88 -28.64 -6.44 11.59
CA ALA A 88 -29.98 -6.97 11.84
C ALA A 88 -30.22 -7.18 13.34
N LYS A 89 -29.25 -7.78 14.06
CA LYS A 89 -29.27 -7.99 15.51
C LYS A 89 -29.50 -6.67 16.25
N ARG A 90 -28.71 -5.64 15.94
CA ARG A 90 -28.80 -4.32 16.60
C ARG A 90 -30.11 -3.58 16.31
N LYS A 91 -30.63 -3.70 15.09
CA LYS A 91 -31.91 -3.07 14.70
C LYS A 91 -33.13 -3.95 15.00
N LYS A 92 -32.96 -5.07 15.72
CA LYS A 92 -34.03 -6.04 16.01
C LYS A 92 -34.81 -6.47 14.76
N LYS A 93 -34.11 -6.58 13.62
CA LYS A 93 -34.66 -7.06 12.35
C LYS A 93 -34.49 -8.58 12.24
N PRO A 94 -35.28 -9.26 11.39
CA PRO A 94 -35.11 -10.69 11.14
C PRO A 94 -33.66 -11.00 10.75
N MET A 95 -33.09 -12.01 11.40
CA MET A 95 -31.74 -12.48 11.11
C MET A 95 -31.70 -13.09 9.70
N PRO A 96 -30.64 -12.87 8.91
CA PRO A 96 -30.45 -13.64 7.69
C PRO A 96 -30.39 -15.15 7.98
N GLU A 97 -30.81 -15.96 7.03
CA GLU A 97 -30.84 -17.43 7.12
C GLU A 97 -29.46 -18.02 7.51
N ARG A 98 -28.38 -17.42 6.99
CA ARG A 98 -26.99 -17.79 7.31
C ARG A 98 -26.23 -16.60 7.91
N PRO A 99 -26.30 -16.38 9.24
CA PRO A 99 -25.75 -15.18 9.87
C PRO A 99 -24.22 -15.11 9.90
N TYR A 100 -23.55 -16.26 9.84
CA TYR A 100 -22.09 -16.40 9.92
C TYR A 100 -21.42 -16.63 8.57
N HIS A 101 -22.20 -16.73 7.48
CA HIS A 101 -21.67 -17.05 6.17
C HIS A 101 -21.07 -15.81 5.51
N TRP A 102 -19.76 -15.64 5.69
CA TRP A 102 -19.00 -14.56 5.07
C TRP A 102 -18.78 -14.86 3.59
N SER A 103 -19.14 -13.92 2.71
CA SER A 103 -18.78 -14.04 1.30
C SER A 103 -17.37 -13.51 1.06
N ASN A 104 -16.64 -14.16 0.16
CA ASN A 104 -15.33 -13.71 -0.32
C ASN A 104 -15.34 -12.22 -0.75
N GLN A 105 -16.37 -11.80 -1.47
CA GLN A 105 -16.54 -10.41 -1.89
C GLN A 105 -16.65 -9.42 -0.72
N SER A 106 -17.24 -9.85 0.41
CA SER A 106 -17.33 -9.00 1.61
C SER A 106 -15.95 -8.78 2.23
N ILE A 107 -15.13 -9.84 2.29
CA ILE A 107 -13.75 -9.75 2.78
C ILE A 107 -12.90 -8.88 1.86
N VAL A 108 -13.02 -9.06 0.54
CA VAL A 108 -12.39 -8.20 -0.46
C VAL A 108 -12.77 -6.73 -0.26
N GLY A 109 -14.06 -6.47 -0.09
CA GLY A 109 -14.56 -5.11 0.13
C GLY A 109 -14.16 -4.49 1.47
N ILE A 110 -13.73 -5.28 2.45
CA ILE A 110 -13.11 -4.78 3.70
C ILE A 110 -11.65 -4.45 3.43
N LEU A 111 -10.90 -5.39 2.86
CA LEU A 111 -9.47 -5.23 2.60
C LEU A 111 -9.16 -4.06 1.64
N GLU A 112 -10.09 -3.66 0.76
CA GLU A 112 -9.89 -2.55 -0.22
C GLU A 112 -10.28 -1.16 0.30
N ARG A 113 -10.87 -1.04 1.50
CA ARG A 113 -11.33 0.25 2.01
C ARG A 113 -10.23 0.96 2.77
N GLN A 114 -9.75 2.05 2.18
CA GLN A 114 -8.74 2.91 2.81
C GLN A 114 -9.28 3.61 4.07
N GLU A 115 -10.59 3.75 4.26
CA GLU A 115 -11.17 4.35 5.49
C GLU A 115 -10.76 3.63 6.78
N TYR A 116 -10.26 2.39 6.70
CA TYR A 116 -9.70 1.68 7.85
C TYR A 116 -8.36 2.23 8.35
N THR A 117 -7.66 3.06 7.55
CA THR A 117 -6.44 3.78 7.95
C THR A 117 -6.70 5.08 8.69
N GLY A 118 -7.97 5.39 9.00
CA GLY A 118 -8.34 6.62 9.72
C GLY A 118 -8.66 7.80 8.80
N CYS A 119 -8.62 7.62 7.48
CA CYS A 119 -8.90 8.69 6.53
C CYS A 119 -10.39 8.80 6.13
N THR A 120 -10.82 9.99 5.72
CA THR A 120 -12.08 10.21 5.01
C THR A 120 -11.85 10.08 3.52
N CYS A 121 -12.65 9.22 2.86
CA CYS A 121 -12.59 9.04 1.41
C CYS A 121 -13.94 9.37 0.76
N ASN A 122 -14.05 10.57 0.21
CA ASN A 122 -15.26 11.10 -0.42
C ASN A 122 -15.18 11.09 -1.96
N PHE A 123 -16.34 11.25 -2.60
CA PHE A 123 -16.49 11.30 -4.06
C PHE A 123 -16.02 10.05 -4.83
N LYS A 124 -16.05 8.86 -4.21
CA LYS A 124 -15.77 7.56 -4.87
C LYS A 124 -16.61 7.28 -6.11
N THR A 125 -17.79 7.89 -6.19
CA THR A 125 -18.67 7.79 -7.35
C THR A 125 -19.27 9.15 -7.64
N TYR A 126 -19.63 9.39 -8.90
CA TYR A 126 -20.34 10.58 -9.34
C TYR A 126 -21.51 10.21 -10.25
N SER A 127 -22.33 11.21 -10.59
CA SER A 127 -23.36 11.08 -11.63
C SER A 127 -23.08 12.11 -12.71
N LYS A 128 -22.96 11.66 -13.97
CA LYS A 128 -22.65 12.53 -15.11
C LYS A 128 -23.72 13.61 -15.32
N SER A 129 -25.00 13.25 -15.21
CA SER A 129 -26.12 14.18 -15.35
C SER A 129 -27.26 13.82 -14.40
N TYR A 130 -28.08 14.81 -14.04
CA TYR A 130 -29.26 14.59 -13.19
C TYR A 130 -30.30 13.63 -13.80
N LYS A 131 -30.24 13.42 -15.12
CA LYS A 131 -31.10 12.47 -15.85
C LYS A 131 -30.58 11.02 -15.74
N LEU A 132 -29.28 10.84 -15.51
CA LEU A 132 -28.66 9.53 -15.37
C LEU A 132 -28.75 9.07 -13.91
N LYS A 133 -29.62 8.10 -13.63
CA LYS A 133 -29.78 7.49 -12.31
C LYS A 133 -28.62 6.57 -11.90
N LYS A 134 -27.74 6.22 -12.84
CA LYS A 134 -26.56 5.36 -12.57
C LYS A 134 -25.43 6.18 -11.94
N ARG A 135 -24.82 5.62 -10.89
CA ARG A 135 -23.56 6.11 -10.30
C ARG A 135 -22.37 5.51 -11.06
N ILE A 136 -21.40 6.35 -11.39
CA ILE A 136 -20.19 5.97 -12.12
C ILE A 136 -19.03 6.04 -11.10
N PRO A 137 -18.13 5.04 -11.04
CA PRO A 137 -16.89 5.14 -10.28
C PRO A 137 -16.09 6.37 -10.70
N ASN A 138 -15.42 7.00 -9.74
CA ASN A 138 -14.58 8.15 -10.00
C ASN A 138 -13.12 7.72 -10.16
N GLU A 139 -12.34 8.49 -10.90
CA GLU A 139 -10.89 8.31 -10.95
C GLU A 139 -10.25 8.76 -9.62
N PRO A 140 -9.11 8.17 -9.19
CA PRO A 140 -8.47 8.49 -7.92
C PRO A 140 -8.21 9.99 -7.71
N GLU A 141 -7.75 10.69 -8.75
CA GLU A 141 -7.47 12.14 -8.74
C GLU A 141 -8.70 13.01 -8.42
N ASN A 142 -9.90 12.50 -8.70
CA ASN A 142 -11.16 13.20 -8.46
C ASN A 142 -11.83 12.77 -7.15
N MET A 143 -11.20 11.86 -6.41
CA MET A 143 -11.62 11.47 -5.06
C MET A 143 -10.98 12.43 -4.06
N PHE A 144 -11.64 12.64 -2.93
CA PHE A 144 -11.12 13.49 -1.87
C PHE A 144 -10.69 12.60 -0.70
N TYR A 145 -9.43 12.73 -0.32
CA TYR A 145 -8.83 12.04 0.80
C TYR A 145 -8.42 13.07 1.85
N LEU A 146 -8.83 12.85 3.09
CA LEU A 146 -8.36 13.61 4.24
C LEU A 146 -7.85 12.63 5.29
N PRO A 147 -6.55 12.60 5.62
CA PRO A 147 -6.02 11.74 6.66
C PRO A 147 -6.51 12.17 8.05
N ASP A 148 -6.34 11.28 9.03
CA ASP A 148 -6.54 11.54 10.47
C ASP A 148 -7.91 12.11 10.87
N THR A 149 -8.97 11.67 10.20
CA THR A 149 -10.35 12.10 10.51
C THR A 149 -11.06 11.22 11.53
N GLN A 150 -10.57 9.99 11.73
CA GLN A 150 -11.04 9.06 12.76
C GLN A 150 -9.91 8.15 13.23
N GLU A 151 -10.11 7.49 14.37
CA GLU A 151 -9.17 6.50 14.88
C GLU A 151 -8.98 5.34 13.88
N ALA A 152 -7.73 5.06 13.50
CA ALA A 152 -7.42 4.02 12.53
C ALA A 152 -7.55 2.62 13.14
N ILE A 153 -8.18 1.68 12.41
CA ILE A 153 -8.21 0.26 12.79
C ILE A 153 -6.90 -0.43 12.41
N VAL A 154 -6.32 -0.03 11.28
CA VAL A 154 -5.07 -0.56 10.73
C VAL A 154 -4.16 0.61 10.36
N SER A 155 -2.85 0.43 10.48
CA SER A 155 -1.91 1.46 10.04
C SER A 155 -1.87 1.58 8.51
N GLN A 156 -1.45 2.74 8.00
CA GLN A 156 -1.26 2.97 6.57
C GLN A 156 -0.30 1.93 5.97
N ALA A 157 0.84 1.68 6.63
CA ALA A 157 1.79 0.65 6.24
C ALA A 157 1.17 -0.77 6.19
N GLN A 158 0.32 -1.13 7.15
CA GLN A 158 -0.38 -2.42 7.16
C GLN A 158 -1.35 -2.54 5.96
N PHE A 159 -2.10 -1.47 5.68
CA PHE A 159 -3.04 -1.42 4.56
C PHE A 159 -2.33 -1.55 3.22
N ASP A 160 -1.26 -0.78 3.01
CA ASP A 160 -0.48 -0.80 1.77
C ASP A 160 0.14 -2.17 1.54
N ARG A 161 0.64 -2.80 2.61
CA ARG A 161 1.17 -4.15 2.51
C ARG A 161 0.12 -5.16 2.07
N VAL A 162 -1.09 -5.08 2.62
CA VAL A 162 -2.21 -5.92 2.18
C VAL A 162 -2.55 -5.66 0.71
N GLN A 163 -2.55 -4.41 0.24
CA GLN A 163 -2.79 -4.11 -1.17
C GLN A 163 -1.73 -4.76 -2.08
N GLU A 164 -0.45 -4.68 -1.71
CA GLU A 164 0.65 -5.31 -2.44
C GLU A 164 0.52 -6.84 -2.51
N LEU A 165 0.26 -7.48 -1.35
CA LEU A 165 0.06 -8.93 -1.28
C LEU A 165 -1.12 -9.38 -2.16
N ARG A 166 -2.20 -8.58 -2.20
CA ARG A 166 -3.39 -8.87 -3.01
C ARG A 166 -3.18 -8.62 -4.50
N LYS A 167 -2.30 -7.69 -4.91
CA LYS A 167 -1.85 -7.57 -6.31
C LYS A 167 -1.13 -8.85 -6.76
N ASN A 168 -0.34 -9.44 -5.87
CA ASN A 168 0.38 -10.69 -6.11
C ASN A 168 -0.44 -11.95 -5.78
N LYS A 169 -1.66 -12.05 -6.32
CA LYS A 169 -2.61 -13.16 -6.06
C LYS A 169 -1.91 -14.52 -6.15
N ARG A 170 -1.86 -15.22 -5.01
CA ARG A 170 -1.44 -16.62 -4.94
C ARG A 170 -2.53 -17.47 -5.54
N ARG A 171 -2.21 -18.22 -6.60
CA ARG A 171 -3.11 -19.29 -7.05
C ARG A 171 -3.03 -20.41 -6.00
N PRO A 172 -4.15 -20.81 -5.37
CA PRO A 172 -4.12 -21.96 -4.47
C PRO A 172 -3.65 -23.18 -5.26
N ALA A 173 -2.63 -23.86 -4.76
CA ALA A 173 -2.22 -25.14 -5.30
C ALA A 173 -3.32 -26.17 -5.05
N LYS A 174 -3.47 -27.17 -5.93
CA LYS A 174 -4.39 -28.30 -5.69
C LYS A 174 -3.99 -29.15 -4.48
N ALA A 175 -2.72 -29.06 -4.08
CA ALA A 175 -2.22 -29.67 -2.86
C ALA A 175 -2.51 -28.74 -1.67
N GLU A 176 -2.78 -29.34 -0.50
CA GLU A 176 -2.97 -28.62 0.76
C GLU A 176 -1.74 -27.78 1.16
N ARG A 177 -0.56 -28.17 0.68
CA ARG A 177 0.72 -27.49 0.91
C ARG A 177 0.89 -26.31 -0.03
N GLN A 178 1.09 -25.13 0.56
CA GLN A 178 1.46 -23.90 -0.12
C GLN A 178 2.90 -23.54 0.25
N GLY A 179 3.73 -23.22 -0.74
CA GLY A 179 5.11 -22.84 -0.47
C GLY A 179 5.19 -21.44 0.12
N LEU A 180 6.05 -21.28 1.13
CA LEU A 180 6.20 -20.06 1.95
C LEU A 180 6.47 -18.78 1.13
N PHE A 181 7.19 -18.91 0.02
CA PHE A 181 7.61 -17.81 -0.87
C PHE A 181 6.74 -17.65 -2.12
N SER A 182 5.56 -18.29 -2.15
CA SER A 182 4.68 -18.26 -3.31
C SER A 182 4.24 -16.84 -3.66
N GLY A 183 4.47 -16.43 -4.91
CA GLY A 183 4.13 -15.08 -5.40
C GLY A 183 5.22 -14.02 -5.19
N LEU A 184 6.28 -14.32 -4.42
CA LEU A 184 7.41 -13.42 -4.14
C LEU A 184 8.66 -13.72 -4.99
N LEU A 185 8.70 -14.88 -5.67
CA LEU A 185 9.86 -15.34 -6.44
C LEU A 185 9.79 -14.95 -7.91
N PHE A 186 10.88 -14.37 -8.42
CA PHE A 186 11.05 -13.93 -9.79
C PHE A 186 12.33 -14.50 -10.40
N CYS A 187 12.28 -14.77 -11.70
CA CYS A 187 13.40 -15.26 -12.48
C CYS A 187 14.27 -14.08 -12.92
N ALA A 188 15.57 -14.16 -12.70
CA ALA A 188 16.51 -13.12 -13.15
C ALA A 188 16.60 -13.04 -14.69
N ASP A 189 16.52 -14.18 -15.39
CA ASP A 189 16.75 -14.25 -16.83
C ASP A 189 15.55 -13.71 -17.64
N CYS A 190 14.33 -14.06 -17.24
CA CYS A 190 13.12 -13.73 -18.00
C CYS A 190 12.13 -12.81 -17.27
N GLY A 191 12.43 -12.40 -16.04
CA GLY A 191 11.54 -11.57 -15.19
C GLY A 191 10.25 -12.25 -14.73
N GLY A 192 9.98 -13.48 -15.18
CA GLY A 192 8.75 -14.21 -14.90
C GLY A 192 8.71 -14.74 -13.46
N LYS A 193 7.51 -14.94 -12.92
CA LYS A 193 7.33 -15.52 -11.59
C LYS A 193 7.72 -17.00 -11.55
N LEU A 194 8.25 -17.47 -10.43
CA LEU A 194 8.45 -18.89 -10.19
C LEU A 194 7.18 -19.52 -9.60
N HIS A 195 6.84 -20.71 -10.07
CA HIS A 195 5.69 -21.50 -9.66
C HIS A 195 6.13 -22.56 -8.63
N PHE A 196 5.38 -22.67 -7.54
CA PHE A 196 5.59 -23.69 -6.51
C PHE A 196 5.11 -25.07 -6.99
N ALA A 197 6.01 -26.04 -7.09
CA ALA A 197 5.72 -27.40 -7.48
C ALA A 197 5.89 -28.36 -6.29
N THR A 198 4.83 -29.08 -5.96
CA THR A 198 4.83 -30.08 -4.88
C THR A 198 5.20 -31.46 -5.41
N SER A 199 6.07 -32.16 -4.70
CA SER A 199 6.38 -33.57 -4.94
C SER A 199 5.34 -34.48 -4.25
N LYS A 200 4.91 -35.55 -4.92
CA LYS A 200 3.93 -36.51 -4.37
C LYS A 200 4.54 -37.60 -3.48
N SER A 201 5.85 -37.86 -3.62
CA SER A 201 6.51 -39.05 -3.09
C SER A 201 7.44 -38.82 -1.89
N PHE A 202 7.72 -37.57 -1.53
CA PHE A 202 8.57 -37.22 -0.39
C PHE A 202 7.82 -36.22 0.46
N GLU A 203 7.95 -36.33 1.79
CA GLU A 203 7.34 -35.49 2.85
C GLU A 203 7.71 -34.00 2.75
N GLY A 204 7.47 -33.34 1.61
CA GLY A 204 7.68 -31.91 1.39
C GLY A 204 9.13 -31.53 1.12
N LYS A 205 10.10 -32.37 1.49
CA LYS A 205 11.54 -32.08 1.31
C LYS A 205 11.93 -31.80 -0.16
N GLN A 206 11.20 -32.31 -1.14
CA GLN A 206 11.49 -32.06 -2.56
C GLN A 206 10.63 -30.98 -3.20
N ASP A 207 9.87 -30.22 -2.41
CA ASP A 207 9.09 -29.11 -2.93
C ASP A 207 10.02 -28.00 -3.40
N HIS A 208 9.70 -27.44 -4.56
CA HIS A 208 10.61 -26.53 -5.28
C HIS A 208 9.85 -25.52 -6.12
N TYR A 209 10.53 -24.42 -6.43
CA TYR A 209 10.03 -23.34 -7.26
C TYR A 209 10.68 -23.42 -8.64
N VAL A 210 9.88 -23.46 -9.70
CA VAL A 210 10.33 -23.55 -11.10
C VAL A 210 9.90 -22.31 -11.85
N CYS A 211 10.75 -21.78 -12.74
CA CYS A 211 10.38 -20.66 -13.60
C CYS A 211 9.12 -21.00 -14.43
N ASN A 212 8.08 -20.15 -14.37
CA ASN A 212 6.81 -20.43 -15.04
C ASN A 212 6.94 -20.42 -16.57
N ASN A 213 7.83 -19.58 -17.13
CA ASN A 213 8.11 -19.56 -18.57
C ASN A 213 8.87 -20.81 -19.03
N TYR A 214 9.57 -21.50 -18.14
CA TYR A 214 10.19 -22.78 -18.46
C TYR A 214 9.24 -23.96 -18.27
N LYS A 215 8.37 -23.92 -17.25
CA LYS A 215 7.50 -25.05 -16.83
C LYS A 215 6.70 -25.71 -17.96
N SER A 216 6.25 -24.96 -18.97
CA SER A 216 5.48 -25.49 -20.09
C SER A 216 6.34 -26.09 -21.20
N ASN A 217 7.68 -26.05 -21.09
CA ASN A 217 8.64 -26.38 -22.14
C ASN A 217 8.40 -25.64 -23.47
N ARG A 218 7.63 -24.54 -23.44
CA ARG A 218 7.26 -23.72 -24.60
C ARG A 218 7.72 -22.27 -24.50
N GLY A 219 8.36 -21.87 -23.40
CA GLY A 219 8.86 -20.51 -23.24
C GLY A 219 10.36 -20.39 -23.54
N THR A 220 10.85 -19.15 -23.45
CA THR A 220 12.18 -18.72 -23.86
C THR A 220 13.23 -18.77 -22.74
N CYS A 221 12.89 -19.31 -21.57
CA CYS A 221 13.72 -19.26 -20.38
C CYS A 221 14.45 -20.58 -20.10
N THR A 222 15.56 -20.51 -19.39
CA THR A 222 16.40 -21.66 -19.02
C THR A 222 15.73 -22.57 -17.98
N ALA A 223 16.12 -23.84 -17.99
CA ALA A 223 15.67 -24.84 -17.01
C ALA A 223 16.29 -24.59 -15.63
N HIS A 224 15.64 -23.77 -14.80
CA HIS A 224 16.08 -23.58 -13.41
C HIS A 224 14.95 -23.69 -12.39
N TYR A 225 15.35 -24.18 -11.23
CA TYR A 225 14.52 -24.33 -10.06
C TYR A 225 15.32 -24.03 -8.80
N ILE A 226 14.64 -23.80 -7.68
CA ILE A 226 15.24 -23.72 -6.35
C ILE A 226 14.35 -24.49 -5.37
N ARG A 227 14.94 -25.28 -4.48
CA ARG A 227 14.17 -26.04 -3.48
C ARG A 227 13.70 -25.12 -2.36
N GLU A 228 12.54 -25.42 -1.77
CA GLU A 228 11.98 -24.59 -0.70
C GLU A 228 12.82 -24.67 0.58
N ASP A 229 13.35 -25.84 0.94
CA ASP A 229 14.21 -26.02 2.13
C ASP A 229 15.47 -25.15 2.04
N VAL A 230 16.19 -25.24 0.92
CA VAL A 230 17.37 -24.42 0.65
C VAL A 230 17.02 -22.93 0.69
N LEU A 231 15.90 -22.53 0.05
CA LEU A 231 15.50 -21.13 0.06
C LEU A 231 15.11 -20.63 1.47
N ARG A 232 14.49 -21.48 2.28
CA ARG A 232 14.10 -21.15 3.65
C ARG A 232 15.33 -20.87 4.52
N GLU A 233 16.36 -21.71 4.42
CA GLU A 233 17.63 -21.52 5.14
C GLU A 233 18.31 -20.21 4.73
N ILE A 234 18.44 -19.95 3.43
CA ILE A 234 19.05 -18.70 2.90
C ILE A 234 18.34 -17.47 3.46
N VAL A 235 17.00 -17.45 3.38
CA VAL A 235 16.21 -16.30 3.79
C VAL A 235 16.30 -16.10 5.30
N LEU A 236 16.28 -17.18 6.08
CA LEU A 236 16.36 -17.12 7.53
C LEU A 236 17.71 -16.58 7.98
N GLU A 237 18.80 -17.11 7.41
CA GLU A 237 20.16 -16.65 7.69
C GLU A 237 20.32 -15.17 7.34
N ARG A 238 19.77 -14.74 6.19
CA ARG A 238 19.85 -13.33 5.79
C ARG A 238 19.03 -12.41 6.69
N ILE A 239 17.80 -12.79 7.08
CA ILE A 239 17.00 -11.99 8.02
C ILE A 239 17.74 -11.85 9.36
N ARG A 240 18.33 -12.94 9.88
CA ARG A 240 19.11 -12.89 11.12
C ARG A 240 20.34 -11.98 10.98
N ALA A 241 21.06 -12.06 9.87
CA ALA A 241 22.22 -11.20 9.62
C ALA A 241 21.83 -9.71 9.56
N VAL A 242 20.70 -9.38 8.90
CA VAL A 242 20.18 -8.01 8.85
C VAL A 242 19.73 -7.53 10.23
N ASN A 243 19.03 -8.37 11.00
CA ASN A 243 18.60 -8.01 12.35
C ASN A 243 19.78 -7.80 13.30
N GLU A 244 20.82 -8.63 13.20
CA GLU A 244 22.05 -8.46 13.97
C GLU A 244 22.78 -7.17 13.59
N TYR A 245 22.88 -6.89 12.28
CA TYR A 245 23.52 -5.67 11.78
C TYR A 245 22.85 -4.42 12.34
N ILE A 246 21.52 -4.33 12.20
CA ILE A 246 20.75 -3.19 12.69
C ILE A 246 20.80 -3.09 14.22
N ARG A 247 20.77 -4.21 14.93
CA ARG A 247 20.89 -4.20 16.41
C ARG A 247 22.27 -3.75 16.90
N SER A 248 23.32 -4.08 16.16
CA SER A 248 24.69 -3.75 16.56
C SER A 248 24.97 -2.25 16.54
N ASP A 249 24.34 -1.53 15.60
CA ASP A 249 24.44 -0.08 15.48
C ASP A 249 23.23 0.48 14.70
N VAL A 250 22.15 0.80 15.43
CA VAL A 250 20.92 1.35 14.82
C VAL A 250 21.20 2.72 14.20
N ASP A 251 21.92 3.56 14.94
CA ASP A 251 22.23 4.93 14.53
C ASP A 251 23.18 4.91 13.31
N GLY A 252 24.22 4.05 13.34
CA GLY A 252 25.11 3.86 12.20
C GLY A 252 24.42 3.24 10.99
N PHE A 253 23.45 2.34 11.18
CA PHE A 253 22.62 1.83 10.08
C PHE A 253 21.75 2.93 9.47
N GLN A 254 21.13 3.79 10.29
CA GLN A 254 20.37 4.93 9.78
C GLN A 254 21.27 5.87 8.99
N GLU A 255 22.45 6.21 9.52
CA GLU A 255 23.44 7.04 8.83
C GLU A 255 23.92 6.41 7.51
N GLU A 256 24.27 5.12 7.51
CA GLU A 256 24.71 4.42 6.29
C GLU A 256 23.59 4.32 5.27
N TRP A 257 22.35 4.07 5.69
CA TRP A 257 21.18 4.04 4.81
C TRP A 257 20.95 5.41 4.16
N LEU A 258 21.07 6.49 4.95
CA LEU A 258 21.01 7.87 4.47
C LEU A 258 22.15 8.17 3.48
N GLN A 259 23.37 7.71 3.77
CA GLN A 259 24.56 7.91 2.95
C GLN A 259 24.52 7.12 1.63
N CYS A 260 24.17 5.82 1.68
CA CYS A 260 24.07 4.94 0.51
C CYS A 260 23.05 5.45 -0.50
N ARG A 261 21.99 6.12 -0.04
CA ARG A 261 21.02 6.73 -0.96
C ARG A 261 21.35 8.18 -1.30
N ARG A 262 22.32 8.84 -0.65
CA ARG A 262 22.63 10.25 -0.88
C ARG A 262 23.90 10.81 -0.26
N THR A 263 24.78 11.31 -1.13
CA THR A 263 25.89 12.21 -0.80
C THR A 263 25.48 13.65 -0.43
N ASP A 264 24.21 14.04 -0.15
CA ASP A 264 23.91 15.44 0.26
C ASP A 264 22.50 15.78 0.84
N GLN A 265 21.63 14.82 1.22
CA GLN A 265 20.17 15.12 1.21
C GLN A 265 19.40 15.32 2.53
N GLU A 266 20.02 15.25 3.71
CA GLU A 266 19.34 15.68 4.94
C GLU A 266 19.33 17.20 5.13
N ARG A 267 20.45 17.89 4.83
CA ARG A 267 20.47 19.37 4.77
C ARG A 267 19.47 19.90 3.76
N SER A 268 19.30 19.19 2.63
CA SER A 268 18.34 19.52 1.57
C SER A 268 16.88 19.47 2.04
N ILE A 269 16.42 18.51 2.85
CA ILE A 269 14.98 18.45 3.22
C ILE A 269 14.56 19.66 4.06
N ARG A 270 15.37 20.04 5.06
CA ARG A 270 15.06 21.20 5.89
C ARG A 270 15.07 22.49 5.06
N ASP A 271 16.02 22.61 4.13
CA ASP A 271 16.12 23.75 3.23
C ASP A 271 14.96 23.78 2.22
N ASP A 272 14.55 22.63 1.68
CA ASP A 272 13.44 22.49 0.75
C ASP A 272 12.09 22.76 1.44
N LYS A 273 11.89 22.30 2.69
CA LYS A 273 10.74 22.69 3.52
C LYS A 273 10.70 24.20 3.78
N LYS A 274 11.86 24.81 4.04
CA LYS A 274 11.95 26.26 4.25
C LYS A 274 11.63 27.04 2.97
N LYS A 275 12.12 26.58 1.81
CA LYS A 275 11.77 27.15 0.50
C LYS A 275 10.28 27.00 0.21
N LEU A 276 9.70 25.84 0.52
CA LEU A 276 8.27 25.58 0.38
C LEU A 276 7.44 26.59 1.18
N GLU A 277 7.78 26.78 2.45
CA GLU A 277 7.09 27.75 3.32
C GLU A 277 7.22 29.19 2.79
N GLN A 278 8.40 29.56 2.29
CA GLN A 278 8.63 30.87 1.67
C GLN A 278 7.82 31.06 0.38
N ALA A 279 7.76 30.05 -0.48
CA ALA A 279 6.98 30.08 -1.72
C ALA A 279 5.47 30.17 -1.43
N LYS A 280 4.96 29.39 -0.47
CA LYS A 280 3.56 29.46 -0.02
C LYS A 280 3.20 30.83 0.54
N LYS A 281 4.08 31.40 1.36
CA LYS A 281 3.90 32.75 1.90
C LYS A 281 3.87 33.80 0.79
N ARG A 282 4.80 33.73 -0.17
CA ARG A 282 4.83 34.64 -1.32
C ARG A 282 3.57 34.53 -2.18
N LEU A 283 3.06 33.31 -2.38
CA LEU A 283 1.81 33.07 -3.10
C LEU A 283 0.62 33.77 -2.42
N ALA A 284 0.50 33.63 -1.09
CA ALA A 284 -0.54 34.30 -0.31
C ALA A 284 -0.41 35.84 -0.35
N ASP A 285 0.83 36.36 -0.29
CA ASP A 285 1.08 37.80 -0.43
C ASP A 285 0.64 38.31 -1.82
N LEU A 286 0.89 37.54 -2.89
CA LEU A 286 0.45 37.89 -4.24
C LEU A 286 -1.08 37.91 -4.38
N ASP A 287 -1.81 37.00 -3.73
CA ASP A 287 -3.28 37.03 -3.72
C ASP A 287 -3.83 38.32 -3.10
N VAL A 288 -3.20 38.80 -2.02
CA VAL A 288 -3.55 40.08 -1.38
C VAL A 288 -3.20 41.25 -2.29
N ILE A 289 -2.02 41.22 -2.93
CA ILE A 289 -1.58 42.28 -3.86
C ILE A 289 -2.52 42.39 -5.05
N ILE A 290 -2.92 41.27 -5.65
CA ILE A 290 -3.87 41.24 -6.79
C ILE A 290 -5.24 41.78 -6.36
N SER A 291 -5.71 41.41 -5.17
CA SER A 291 -6.98 41.92 -4.63
C SER A 291 -6.96 43.45 -4.49
N ARG A 292 -5.88 44.01 -3.93
CA ARG A 292 -5.71 45.48 -3.81
C ARG A 292 -5.54 46.17 -5.16
N LEU A 293 -4.82 45.56 -6.10
CA LEU A 293 -4.64 46.07 -7.46
C LEU A 293 -6.01 46.24 -8.16
N TYR A 294 -6.92 45.30 -7.94
CA TYR A 294 -8.29 45.37 -8.45
C TYR A 294 -9.10 46.51 -7.79
N GLU A 295 -9.00 46.66 -6.46
CA GLU A 295 -9.63 47.77 -5.74
C GLU A 295 -9.16 49.13 -6.25
N ASP A 296 -7.85 49.32 -6.44
CA ASP A 296 -7.28 50.58 -6.96
C ASP A 296 -7.71 50.88 -8.40
N TYR A 297 -7.87 49.85 -9.23
CA TYR A 297 -8.44 50.00 -10.57
C TYR A 297 -9.91 50.43 -10.54
N VAL A 298 -10.72 49.83 -9.67
CA VAL A 298 -12.15 50.17 -9.51
C VAL A 298 -12.34 51.59 -8.95
N LEU A 299 -11.46 52.02 -8.05
CA LEU A 299 -11.47 53.39 -7.49
C LEU A 299 -10.93 54.44 -8.47
N GLY A 300 -10.44 54.04 -9.65
CA GLY A 300 -9.90 54.94 -10.67
C GLY A 300 -8.50 55.47 -10.37
N ASN A 301 -7.83 54.95 -9.34
CA ASN A 301 -6.45 55.29 -8.99
C ASN A 301 -5.44 54.71 -10.01
N LEU A 302 -5.86 53.72 -10.80
CA LEU A 302 -5.04 53.02 -11.78
C LEU A 302 -5.69 52.99 -13.16
N ASN A 303 -4.91 53.23 -14.22
CA ASN A 303 -5.42 53.11 -15.59
C ASN A 303 -5.46 51.63 -16.06
N GLN A 304 -6.26 51.37 -17.10
CA GLN A 304 -6.50 50.02 -17.61
C GLN A 304 -5.24 49.33 -18.13
N ASP A 305 -4.34 50.06 -18.80
CA ASP A 305 -3.12 49.47 -19.37
C ASP A 305 -2.11 49.06 -18.29
N ARG A 306 -1.96 49.85 -17.22
CA ARG A 306 -1.11 49.52 -16.08
C ARG A 306 -1.68 48.36 -15.27
N TYR A 307 -3.01 48.33 -15.07
CA TYR A 307 -3.68 47.22 -14.42
C TYR A 307 -3.38 45.91 -15.15
N ARG A 308 -3.63 45.86 -16.47
CA ARG A 308 -3.41 44.66 -17.29
C ARG A 308 -1.97 44.16 -17.24
N LYS A 309 -1.00 45.07 -17.27
CA LYS A 309 0.42 44.69 -17.21
C LYS A 309 0.78 44.10 -15.85
N MET A 310 0.43 44.79 -14.76
CA MET A 310 0.75 44.34 -13.40
C MET A 310 0.00 43.05 -13.03
N SER A 311 -1.26 42.91 -13.44
CA SER A 311 -2.03 41.70 -13.19
C SER A 311 -1.41 40.50 -13.92
N ALA A 312 -1.00 40.66 -15.18
CA ALA A 312 -0.35 39.61 -15.94
C ALA A 312 1.00 39.19 -15.33
N ASP A 313 1.81 40.14 -14.86
CA ASP A 313 3.10 39.86 -14.22
C ASP A 313 2.91 39.07 -12.91
N TYR A 314 1.93 39.46 -12.08
CA TYR A 314 1.63 38.74 -10.84
C TYR A 314 0.98 37.38 -11.07
N GLU A 315 0.06 37.26 -12.04
CA GLU A 315 -0.53 35.97 -12.43
C GLU A 315 0.55 35.00 -12.93
N ALA A 316 1.51 35.47 -13.73
CA ALA A 316 2.64 34.66 -14.17
C ALA A 316 3.56 34.25 -13.01
N GLU A 317 3.80 35.13 -12.04
CA GLU A 317 4.55 34.78 -10.82
C GLU A 317 3.80 33.72 -9.99
N GLN A 318 2.48 33.86 -9.85
CA GLN A 318 1.64 32.86 -9.16
C GLN A 318 1.69 31.50 -9.85
N GLU A 319 1.60 31.43 -11.18
CA GLU A 319 1.70 30.17 -11.91
C GLU A 319 3.06 29.51 -11.70
N ARG A 320 4.16 30.27 -11.77
CA ARG A 320 5.51 29.75 -11.49
C ARG A 320 5.62 29.21 -10.07
N LEU A 321 5.15 29.97 -9.07
CA LEU A 321 5.22 29.56 -7.67
C LEU A 321 4.34 28.34 -7.38
N LYS A 322 3.18 28.21 -8.02
CA LYS A 322 2.33 27.01 -7.90
C LYS A 322 3.05 25.76 -8.41
N LEU A 323 3.68 25.86 -9.58
CA LEU A 323 4.47 24.76 -10.14
C LEU A 323 5.69 24.43 -9.27
N GLU A 324 6.38 25.45 -8.74
CA GLU A 324 7.52 25.24 -7.84
C GLU A 324 7.08 24.56 -6.53
N ILE A 325 5.95 24.99 -5.94
CA ILE A 325 5.35 24.36 -4.76
C ILE A 325 5.01 22.91 -5.05
N GLU A 326 4.30 22.61 -6.14
CA GLU A 326 3.89 21.25 -6.50
C GLU A 326 5.09 20.32 -6.62
N VAL A 327 6.15 20.76 -7.33
CA VAL A 327 7.37 19.98 -7.48
C VAL A 327 8.06 19.77 -6.13
N ILE A 328 8.23 20.82 -5.32
CA ILE A 328 8.92 20.70 -4.02
C ILE A 328 8.09 19.82 -3.05
N GLU A 329 6.77 19.92 -3.05
CA GLU A 329 5.88 19.08 -2.23
C GLU A 329 6.03 17.61 -2.59
N GLU A 330 5.98 17.27 -3.88
CA GLU A 330 6.15 15.88 -4.34
C GLU A 330 7.53 15.34 -3.91
N TRP A 331 8.59 16.15 -4.03
CA TRP A 331 9.93 15.76 -3.58
C TRP A 331 10.06 15.59 -2.06
N VAL A 332 9.34 16.39 -1.27
CA VAL A 332 9.34 16.28 0.20
C VAL A 332 8.54 15.05 0.61
N GLU A 333 7.35 14.84 0.05
CA GLU A 333 6.47 13.69 0.34
C GLU A 333 7.19 12.37 0.04
N GLN A 334 7.79 12.22 -1.15
CA GLN A 334 8.55 11.01 -1.50
C GLN A 334 9.71 10.72 -0.52
N ARG A 335 10.32 11.76 0.06
CA ARG A 335 11.42 11.59 1.03
C ARG A 335 10.88 11.23 2.42
N GLU A 336 9.76 11.81 2.83
CA GLU A 336 9.09 11.49 4.10
C GLU A 336 8.59 10.05 4.12
N GLU A 337 7.90 9.61 3.06
CA GLU A 337 7.49 8.21 2.89
C GLU A 337 8.67 7.23 3.02
N MET A 338 9.85 7.65 2.55
CA MET A 338 11.06 6.85 2.61
C MET A 338 11.61 6.72 4.04
N ASN A 339 11.62 7.81 4.80
CA ASN A 339 12.03 7.81 6.21
C ASN A 339 11.04 6.99 7.07
N ASP A 340 9.75 7.15 6.84
CA ASP A 340 8.71 6.35 7.52
C ASP A 340 8.90 4.86 7.23
N GLY A 341 9.32 4.51 6.01
CA GLY A 341 9.69 3.14 5.65
C GLY A 341 10.87 2.61 6.45
N LEU A 342 11.92 3.41 6.63
CA LEU A 342 13.08 3.04 7.45
C LEU A 342 12.68 2.80 8.91
N ASP A 343 11.92 3.71 9.50
CA ASP A 343 11.44 3.57 10.88
C ASP A 343 10.56 2.33 11.05
N ALA A 344 9.69 2.05 10.07
CA ALA A 344 8.91 0.82 10.04
C ALA A 344 9.79 -0.44 9.96
N PHE A 345 10.89 -0.40 9.20
CA PHE A 345 11.83 -1.52 9.09
C PHE A 345 12.62 -1.74 10.38
N ILE A 346 13.06 -0.66 11.03
CA ILE A 346 13.74 -0.73 12.33
C ILE A 346 12.78 -1.30 13.38
N ALA A 347 11.53 -0.81 13.44
CA ALA A 347 10.50 -1.35 14.33
C ALA A 347 10.25 -2.85 14.06
N LEU A 348 10.30 -3.29 12.81
CA LEU A 348 10.17 -4.70 12.43
C LEU A 348 11.33 -5.56 12.96
N THR A 349 12.56 -5.03 12.92
CA THR A 349 13.73 -5.73 13.48
C THR A 349 13.66 -5.86 15.00
N GLN A 350 13.11 -4.86 15.69
CA GLN A 350 12.87 -4.90 17.13
C GLN A 350 11.74 -5.87 17.51
N LYS A 351 10.73 -6.03 16.66
CA LYS A 351 9.62 -6.99 16.86
C LYS A 351 10.08 -8.45 16.75
N TYR A 352 11.05 -8.75 15.90
CA TYR A 352 11.48 -10.12 15.60
C TYR A 352 12.98 -10.35 15.88
N VAL A 353 13.36 -10.32 17.16
CA VAL A 353 14.76 -10.39 17.60
C VAL A 353 15.40 -11.76 17.32
N ASP A 354 14.69 -12.85 17.64
CA ASP A 354 15.18 -14.23 17.53
C ASP A 354 14.22 -15.09 16.70
N VAL A 355 14.24 -14.91 15.39
CA VAL A 355 13.44 -15.73 14.48
C VAL A 355 14.02 -17.14 14.44
N GLU A 356 13.41 -18.08 15.17
CA GLU A 356 13.77 -19.51 15.11
C GLU A 356 13.30 -20.15 13.81
N GLU A 357 12.06 -19.87 13.40
CA GLU A 357 11.42 -20.39 12.20
C GLU A 357 10.77 -19.29 11.37
N LEU A 358 10.88 -19.40 10.03
CA LEU A 358 10.20 -18.49 9.12
C LEU A 358 8.70 -18.82 9.04
N THR A 359 7.88 -17.91 9.55
CA THR A 359 6.43 -17.93 9.32
C THR A 359 6.07 -17.15 8.06
N GLN A 360 4.86 -17.38 7.55
CA GLN A 360 4.37 -16.67 6.37
C GLN A 360 4.27 -15.16 6.59
N THR A 361 3.89 -14.78 7.81
CA THR A 361 3.79 -13.40 8.30
C THR A 361 5.16 -12.73 8.26
N ILE A 362 6.20 -13.35 8.83
CA ILE A 362 7.57 -12.81 8.81
C ILE A 362 8.07 -12.62 7.39
N VAL A 363 7.88 -13.62 6.52
CA VAL A 363 8.29 -13.52 5.11
C VAL A 363 7.56 -12.37 4.41
N ASN A 364 6.26 -12.21 4.66
CA ASN A 364 5.50 -11.13 4.08
C ASN A 364 5.85 -9.77 4.70
N GLU A 365 6.25 -9.66 5.97
CA GLU A 365 6.63 -8.38 6.55
C GLU A 365 8.05 -7.96 6.13
N TYR A 366 9.00 -8.90 6.00
CA TYR A 366 10.39 -8.59 5.64
C TYR A 366 10.65 -8.51 4.13
N ILE A 367 9.99 -9.32 3.29
CA ILE A 367 10.44 -9.56 1.91
C ILE A 367 9.49 -8.96 0.88
N LYS A 368 10.04 -8.13 0.01
CA LYS A 368 9.34 -7.56 -1.15
C LYS A 368 9.34 -8.50 -2.34
N LYS A 369 10.53 -8.98 -2.72
CA LYS A 369 10.73 -9.91 -3.84
C LYS A 369 12.03 -10.69 -3.66
N ILE A 370 12.10 -11.88 -4.24
CA ILE A 370 13.31 -12.70 -4.30
C ILE A 370 13.59 -13.01 -5.77
N VAL A 371 14.79 -12.67 -6.23
CA VAL A 371 15.24 -12.91 -7.60
C VAL A 371 16.18 -14.11 -7.61
N VAL A 372 15.82 -15.12 -8.38
CA VAL A 372 16.56 -16.38 -8.51
C VAL A 372 17.23 -16.43 -9.88
N TYR A 373 18.54 -16.66 -9.89
CA TYR A 373 19.33 -16.77 -11.12
C TYR A 373 19.43 -18.22 -11.61
N ALA A 374 19.76 -18.41 -12.89
CA ALA A 374 20.11 -19.72 -13.40
C ALA A 374 21.33 -20.31 -12.65
N PRO A 375 21.36 -21.63 -12.42
CA PRO A 375 22.46 -22.28 -11.75
C PRO A 375 23.69 -22.34 -12.67
N ASP A 376 24.84 -21.95 -12.14
CA ASP A 376 26.14 -22.20 -12.73
C ASP A 376 26.62 -23.62 -12.35
N LYS A 377 27.06 -24.38 -13.35
CA LYS A 377 27.58 -25.75 -13.21
C LYS A 377 29.02 -25.89 -13.70
N SER A 378 29.66 -24.80 -14.10
CA SER A 378 31.02 -24.79 -14.67
C SER A 378 32.07 -25.45 -13.76
N SER A 379 31.92 -25.31 -12.44
CA SER A 379 32.87 -25.83 -11.45
C SER A 379 32.56 -27.26 -10.95
N GLY A 380 31.69 -28.03 -11.62
CA GLY A 380 31.28 -29.38 -11.22
C GLY A 380 30.33 -29.47 -10.01
N LYS A 381 30.23 -28.41 -9.20
CA LYS A 381 29.20 -28.21 -8.17
C LYS A 381 28.13 -27.25 -8.69
N ARG A 382 26.86 -27.48 -8.34
CA ARG A 382 25.76 -26.57 -8.69
C ARG A 382 25.82 -25.34 -7.80
N LYS A 383 26.17 -24.19 -8.38
CA LYS A 383 26.14 -22.88 -7.71
C LYS A 383 24.93 -22.08 -8.18
N GLN A 384 24.14 -21.51 -7.28
CA GLN A 384 22.99 -20.68 -7.67
C GLN A 384 22.94 -19.40 -6.87
N LYS A 385 22.88 -18.27 -7.58
CA LYS A 385 22.74 -16.93 -6.99
C LYS A 385 21.28 -16.64 -6.65
N VAL A 386 21.04 -16.07 -5.49
CA VAL A 386 19.74 -15.58 -5.03
C VAL A 386 19.91 -14.16 -4.49
N LYS A 387 19.12 -13.21 -4.99
CA LYS A 387 19.07 -11.83 -4.49
C LYS A 387 17.74 -11.61 -3.78
N ILE A 388 17.80 -11.18 -2.52
CA ILE A 388 16.62 -10.90 -1.70
C ILE A 388 16.44 -9.38 -1.64
N PHE A 389 15.22 -8.92 -1.86
CA PHE A 389 14.85 -7.52 -1.71
C PHE A 389 13.92 -7.40 -0.51
N PHE A 390 14.35 -6.64 0.48
CA PHE A 390 13.59 -6.39 1.70
C PHE A 390 12.51 -5.34 1.45
N ASN A 391 11.41 -5.40 2.19
CA ASN A 391 10.46 -4.29 2.23
C ASN A 391 11.17 -3.06 2.82
N PHE A 392 10.78 -1.87 2.37
CA PHE A 392 11.29 -0.57 2.84
C PHE A 392 12.76 -0.25 2.52
N VAL A 393 13.58 -1.24 2.16
CA VAL A 393 15.03 -1.10 1.93
C VAL A 393 15.45 -1.73 0.58
N ASP A 394 14.55 -1.84 -0.39
CA ASP A 394 14.79 -2.62 -1.62
C ASP A 394 15.82 -2.02 -2.59
N ASP A 395 16.16 -0.76 -2.42
CA ASP A 395 17.05 -0.01 -3.32
C ASP A 395 18.27 0.57 -2.58
N VAL A 396 18.73 -0.12 -1.53
CA VAL A 396 19.89 0.31 -0.75
C VAL A 396 21.03 -0.67 -0.95
N ASP A 397 22.18 -0.15 -1.38
CA ASP A 397 23.40 -0.91 -1.63
C ASP A 397 24.21 -1.15 -0.33
N ILE A 398 23.52 -1.48 0.76
CA ILE A 398 24.19 -1.95 1.98
C ILE A 398 24.58 -3.42 1.73
N PRO A 399 25.87 -3.80 1.83
CA PRO A 399 26.32 -5.14 1.44
C PRO A 399 25.55 -6.29 2.12
N VAL A 400 25.29 -6.15 3.42
CA VAL A 400 24.52 -7.11 4.23
C VAL A 400 23.09 -7.29 3.70
N ILE A 401 22.50 -6.28 3.07
CA ILE A 401 21.13 -6.30 2.55
C ILE A 401 21.10 -6.68 1.06
N SER A 402 22.02 -6.15 0.26
CA SER A 402 21.94 -6.14 -1.20
C SER A 402 22.74 -7.25 -1.90
N GLU A 403 23.76 -7.82 -1.26
CA GLU A 403 24.64 -8.78 -1.92
C GLU A 403 23.93 -10.10 -2.23
N PRO A 404 24.11 -10.67 -3.44
CA PRO A 404 23.51 -11.94 -3.81
C PRO A 404 24.18 -13.11 -3.08
N ILE A 405 23.38 -14.03 -2.55
CA ILE A 405 23.84 -15.23 -1.85
C ILE A 405 24.12 -16.32 -2.88
N VAL A 406 25.31 -16.93 -2.82
CA VAL A 406 25.69 -18.06 -3.68
C VAL A 406 25.50 -19.35 -2.90
N THR A 407 24.51 -20.16 -3.28
CA THR A 407 24.35 -21.50 -2.70
C THR A 407 25.15 -22.53 -3.45
N GLN A 408 25.76 -23.48 -2.74
CA GLN A 408 26.40 -24.66 -3.32
C GLN A 408 25.63 -25.90 -2.91
N THR A 409 25.05 -26.62 -3.85
CA THR A 409 24.41 -27.91 -3.57
C THR A 409 25.34 -29.04 -3.99
N THR A 410 25.85 -29.81 -3.02
CA THR A 410 26.52 -31.08 -3.26
C THR A 410 25.44 -32.15 -3.42
N TYR A 411 25.15 -32.53 -4.67
CA TYR A 411 24.34 -33.72 -4.91
C TYR A 411 25.20 -34.93 -4.57
N GLU A 412 25.05 -35.49 -3.37
CA GLU A 412 25.41 -36.89 -3.18
C GLU A 412 24.54 -37.70 -4.15
N ARG A 413 25.16 -38.27 -5.19
CA ARG A 413 24.53 -39.28 -6.03
C ARG A 413 24.22 -40.47 -5.13
N ARG A 414 23.06 -40.51 -4.49
CA ARG A 414 22.48 -41.78 -4.06
C ARG A 414 22.20 -42.56 -5.33
N LYS A 415 23.08 -43.52 -5.63
CA LYS A 415 22.84 -44.54 -6.65
C LYS A 415 21.46 -45.13 -6.35
N THR A 416 20.55 -45.00 -7.31
CA THR A 416 19.35 -45.84 -7.36
C THR A 416 19.82 -47.28 -7.36
N ALA A 417 19.55 -48.00 -6.27
CA ALA A 417 19.64 -49.45 -6.20
C ALA A 417 18.39 -50.05 -6.82
#